data_AF-A0A2E2AES1-F1
#
_entry.id   AF-A0A2E2AES1-F1
#
_cell.length_a   1.000
_cell.length_b   1.000
_cell.length_c   1.000
_cell.angle_alpha   90.00
_cell.angle_beta   90.00
_cell.angle_gamma   90.00
#
_symmetry.space_group_name_H-M   'P 1'
#
loop_
_entity.id
_entity.type
_entity.pdbx_description
1 polymer ?
#
loop_
_entity_poly.entity_id
_entity_poly.type
_entity_poly.pdbx_seq_one_letter_code
_entity_poly.pdbx_strand_id
1 'polypeptide(L)'
;MEEQPILEEMDDNTERLIRRISLWASLLLTTALVVWYYQANPRDSPEIIKMRMFFKERNMEVGKFINLDNNEQITFAYTNKHPFYKKYIKASTVEQERIRSLIHISRDFTPNQYWFNLFFLSVMSFTTFWFIGLMIEACIVIMRRNSEARIKNYKKEKDQALVSTKKESYKK
;
A
#
# COMPACT_ATOMS: atom_id res chain seq x y z
N MET A 1 -25.91 -30.22 37.18
CA MET A 1 -25.97 -29.17 36.16
C MET A 1 -24.76 -29.41 35.28
N GLU A 2 -24.94 -30.15 34.18
CA GLU A 2 -23.84 -30.55 33.30
C GLU A 2 -23.49 -29.35 32.40
N GLU A 3 -22.37 -28.70 32.69
CA GLU A 3 -21.77 -27.73 31.77
C GLU A 3 -21.34 -28.49 30.51
N GLN A 4 -22.08 -28.28 29.43
CA GLN A 4 -21.79 -28.85 28.12
C GLN A 4 -20.37 -28.42 27.72
N PRO A 5 -19.48 -29.37 27.36
CA PRO A 5 -18.17 -29.00 26.87
C PRO A 5 -18.38 -28.24 25.57
N ILE A 6 -17.79 -27.05 25.47
CA ILE A 6 -17.72 -26.19 24.29
C ILE A 6 -17.33 -27.06 23.08
N LEU A 7 -18.32 -27.57 22.34
CA LEU A 7 -18.19 -28.66 21.37
C LEU A 7 -18.56 -28.26 19.95
N GLU A 8 -18.80 -27.00 19.65
CA GLU A 8 -18.87 -26.57 18.26
C GLU A 8 -17.45 -26.50 17.70
N GLU A 9 -17.05 -27.59 17.02
CA GLU A 9 -16.39 -27.47 15.70
C GLU A 9 -16.86 -26.16 15.09
N MET A 10 -15.94 -25.20 14.90
CA MET A 10 -16.27 -23.85 14.43
C MET A 10 -17.36 -23.93 13.36
N ASP A 11 -18.54 -23.35 13.67
CA ASP A 11 -19.61 -23.19 12.70
C ASP A 11 -18.96 -22.54 11.46
N ASP A 12 -18.99 -23.24 10.32
CA ASP A 12 -18.41 -22.81 9.04
C ASP A 12 -18.86 -21.38 8.67
N ASN A 13 -20.01 -20.95 9.19
CA ASN A 13 -20.48 -19.57 9.11
C ASN A 13 -19.62 -18.55 9.86
N THR A 14 -19.07 -18.88 11.04
CA THR A 14 -18.19 -18.01 11.82
C THR A 14 -16.87 -17.78 11.09
N GLU A 15 -16.30 -18.84 10.50
CA GLU A 15 -15.07 -18.78 9.72
C GLU A 15 -15.28 -17.95 8.43
N ARG A 16 -16.42 -18.14 7.77
CA ARG A 16 -16.84 -17.35 6.60
C ARG A 16 -17.14 -15.88 6.94
N LEU A 17 -17.67 -15.60 8.14
CA LEU A 17 -17.89 -14.23 8.65
C LEU A 17 -16.58 -13.51 8.94
N ILE A 18 -15.63 -14.19 9.59
CA ILE A 18 -14.33 -13.60 9.93
C ILE A 18 -13.52 -13.29 8.68
N ARG A 19 -13.50 -14.18 7.68
CA ARG A 19 -12.90 -13.90 6.36
C ARG A 19 -13.50 -12.68 5.66
N ARG A 20 -14.82 -12.49 5.78
CA ARG A 20 -15.47 -11.29 5.24
C ARG A 20 -15.02 -10.04 6.01
N ILE A 21 -14.87 -10.14 7.33
CA ILE A 21 -14.38 -9.03 8.16
C ILE A 21 -12.94 -8.67 7.80
N SER A 22 -12.03 -9.63 7.62
CA SER A 22 -10.65 -9.32 7.22
C SER A 22 -10.56 -8.68 5.83
N LEU A 23 -11.40 -9.14 4.89
CA LEU A 23 -11.57 -8.49 3.59
C LEU A 23 -12.01 -7.02 3.72
N TRP A 24 -13.10 -6.75 4.46
CA TRP A 24 -13.63 -5.40 4.63
C TRP A 24 -12.68 -4.48 5.42
N ALA A 25 -12.04 -5.00 6.47
CA ALA A 25 -11.06 -4.26 7.25
C ALA A 25 -9.85 -3.87 6.39
N SER A 26 -9.35 -4.79 5.56
CA SER A 26 -8.23 -4.54 4.65
C SER A 26 -8.60 -3.49 3.60
N LEU A 27 -9.82 -3.55 3.05
CA LEU A 27 -10.31 -2.57 2.09
C LEU A 27 -10.37 -1.15 2.72
N LEU A 28 -10.90 -1.03 3.94
CA LEU A 28 -10.99 0.25 4.65
C LEU A 28 -9.60 0.81 4.98
N LEU A 29 -8.70 -0.03 5.50
CA LEU A 29 -7.33 0.36 5.83
C LEU A 29 -6.55 0.82 4.59
N THR A 30 -6.64 0.07 3.49
CA THR A 30 -6.02 0.47 2.23
C THR A 30 -6.61 1.78 1.72
N THR A 31 -7.93 1.94 1.77
CA THR A 31 -8.58 3.17 1.30
C THR A 31 -8.10 4.37 2.11
N ALA A 32 -8.04 4.25 3.44
CA ALA A 32 -7.53 5.30 4.31
C ALA A 32 -6.06 5.65 3.99
N LEU A 33 -5.21 4.64 3.76
CA LEU A 33 -3.80 4.83 3.39
C LEU A 33 -3.66 5.53 2.04
N VAL A 34 -4.42 5.11 1.03
CA VAL A 34 -4.39 5.69 -0.32
C VAL A 34 -4.90 7.14 -0.28
N VAL A 35 -5.97 7.43 0.46
CA VAL A 35 -6.48 8.80 0.65
C VAL A 35 -5.45 9.68 1.33
N TRP A 36 -4.81 9.19 2.39
CA TRP A 36 -3.74 9.92 3.07
C TRP A 36 -2.56 10.19 2.14
N TYR A 37 -2.12 9.18 1.39
CA TYR A 37 -1.04 9.33 0.40
C TYR A 37 -1.39 10.36 -0.69
N TYR A 38 -2.63 10.32 -1.19
CA TYR A 38 -3.12 11.26 -2.20
C TYR A 38 -3.10 12.71 -1.69
N GLN A 39 -3.48 12.94 -0.43
CA GLN A 39 -3.43 14.27 0.19
C GLN A 39 -2.00 14.75 0.43
N ALA A 40 -1.11 13.85 0.87
CA ALA A 40 0.29 14.19 1.13
C ALA A 40 1.11 14.40 -0.16
N ASN A 41 0.73 13.74 -1.25
CA ASN A 41 1.41 13.81 -2.55
C ASN A 41 0.40 14.18 -3.63
N PRO A 42 -0.02 15.46 -3.72
CA PRO A 42 -0.94 15.89 -4.74
C PRO A 42 -0.30 15.76 -6.13
N ARG A 43 -1.14 15.47 -7.12
CA ARG A 43 -0.73 15.43 -8.52
C ARG A 43 -0.21 16.81 -8.98
N ASP A 44 0.81 16.80 -9.84
CA ASP A 44 1.26 18.00 -10.55
C ASP A 44 0.08 18.73 -11.23
N SER A 45 0.14 20.06 -11.24
CA SER A 45 -0.86 20.89 -11.91
C SER A 45 -0.87 20.63 -13.43
N PRO A 46 -2.00 20.85 -14.14
CA PRO A 46 -2.08 20.62 -15.57
C PRO A 46 -1.07 21.45 -16.39
N GLU A 47 -0.69 22.63 -15.88
CA GLU A 47 0.33 23.48 -16.50
C GLU A 47 1.73 22.87 -16.40
N ILE A 48 2.09 22.35 -15.22
CA ILE A 48 3.37 21.68 -14.98
C ILE A 48 3.46 20.42 -15.84
N ILE A 49 2.38 19.64 -15.93
CA ILE A 49 2.33 18.44 -16.79
C ILE A 49 2.60 18.81 -18.25
N LYS A 50 1.96 19.86 -18.77
CA LYS A 50 2.20 20.35 -20.14
C LYS A 50 3.65 20.80 -20.34
N MET A 51 4.23 21.48 -19.35
CA MET A 51 5.62 21.94 -19.42
C MET A 51 6.62 20.78 -19.38
N ARG A 52 6.39 19.77 -18.52
CA ARG A 52 7.21 18.54 -18.49
C ARG A 52 7.08 17.75 -19.79
N MET A 53 5.89 17.68 -20.39
CA MET A 53 5.68 17.07 -21.72
C MET A 53 6.46 17.80 -22.81
N PHE A 54 6.40 19.13 -22.82
CA PHE A 54 7.19 19.94 -23.75
C PHE A 54 8.69 19.67 -23.59
N PHE A 55 9.20 19.60 -22.35
CA PHE A 55 10.61 19.27 -22.10
C PHE A 55 10.98 17.86 -22.54
N LYS A 56 10.10 16.88 -22.35
CA LYS A 56 10.33 15.52 -22.84
C LYS A 56 10.42 15.48 -24.37
N GLU A 57 9.46 16.10 -25.06
CA GLU A 57 9.38 16.12 -26.53
C GLU A 57 10.54 16.91 -27.16
N ARG A 58 10.98 18.00 -26.51
CA ARG A 58 12.05 18.89 -26.98
C ARG A 58 13.33 18.78 -26.17
N ASN A 59 13.58 17.64 -25.55
CA ASN A 59 14.67 17.45 -24.58
C ASN A 59 16.03 17.89 -25.13
N MET A 60 16.35 17.52 -26.37
CA MET A 60 17.62 17.91 -27.00
C MET A 60 17.71 19.42 -27.26
N GLU A 61 16.63 20.05 -27.72
CA GLU A 61 16.59 21.49 -28.04
C GLU A 61 16.65 22.33 -26.77
N VAL A 62 15.84 21.97 -25.77
CA VAL A 62 15.83 22.61 -24.45
C VAL A 62 17.16 22.39 -23.74
N GLY A 63 17.71 21.18 -23.77
CA GLY A 63 19.02 20.87 -23.18
C GLY A 63 20.15 21.69 -23.81
N LYS A 64 20.17 21.83 -25.14
CA LYS A 64 21.12 22.71 -25.84
C LYS A 64 20.96 24.15 -25.37
N PHE A 65 19.73 24.67 -25.35
CA PHE A 65 19.44 26.04 -24.93
C PHE A 65 19.93 26.35 -23.51
N ILE A 66 19.67 25.46 -22.55
CA ILE A 66 20.07 25.67 -21.15
C ILE A 66 21.60 25.71 -20.95
N ASN A 67 22.34 25.04 -21.84
CA ASN A 67 23.80 24.97 -21.82
C ASN A 67 24.48 26.10 -22.61
N LEU A 68 23.73 26.92 -23.36
CA LEU A 68 24.27 28.09 -24.07
C LEU A 68 24.71 29.19 -23.08
N ASP A 69 25.62 30.06 -23.50
CA ASP A 69 25.96 31.27 -22.74
C ASP A 69 24.77 32.25 -22.69
N ASN A 70 24.75 33.17 -21.72
CA ASN A 70 23.63 34.09 -21.51
C ASN A 70 23.29 34.92 -22.76
N ASN A 71 24.30 35.41 -23.49
CA ASN A 71 24.08 36.19 -24.72
C ASN A 71 23.50 35.34 -25.87
N GLU A 72 23.93 34.08 -25.96
CA GLU A 72 23.44 33.13 -26.94
C GLU A 72 22.02 32.66 -26.61
N GLN A 73 21.69 32.48 -25.32
CA GLN A 73 20.32 32.20 -24.88
C GLN A 73 19.37 33.33 -25.30
N ILE A 74 19.75 34.60 -25.09
CA ILE A 74 18.96 35.76 -25.51
C ILE A 74 18.66 35.67 -27.00
N THR A 75 19.70 35.48 -27.82
CA THR A 75 19.56 35.35 -29.27
C THR A 75 18.66 34.17 -29.65
N PHE A 76 18.84 33.02 -29.00
CA PHE A 76 18.04 31.81 -29.23
C PHE A 76 16.56 32.04 -28.90
N ALA A 77 16.25 32.73 -27.79
CA ALA A 77 14.89 33.01 -27.36
C ALA A 77 14.17 34.04 -28.24
N TYR A 78 14.89 34.98 -28.84
CA TYR A 78 14.31 35.92 -29.82
C TYR A 78 14.14 35.28 -31.20
N THR A 79 14.98 34.30 -31.55
CA THR A 79 14.90 33.55 -32.82
C THR A 79 13.78 32.50 -32.78
N ASN A 80 13.61 31.80 -31.66
CA ASN A 80 12.60 30.74 -31.52
C ASN A 80 11.22 31.27 -31.11
N LYS A 81 10.16 30.68 -31.71
CA LYS A 81 8.77 31.13 -31.52
C LYS A 81 8.13 30.67 -30.21
N HIS A 82 8.68 29.67 -29.52
CA HIS A 82 8.02 29.11 -28.34
C HIS A 82 8.12 30.06 -27.13
N PRO A 83 7.01 30.36 -26.42
CA PRO A 83 6.98 31.34 -25.32
C PRO A 83 7.85 30.95 -24.12
N PHE A 84 8.17 29.66 -23.97
CA PHE A 84 9.07 29.16 -22.92
C PHE A 84 10.42 29.89 -22.91
N TYR A 85 11.11 29.98 -24.06
CA TYR A 85 12.47 30.52 -24.12
C TYR A 85 12.52 31.99 -23.68
N LYS A 86 11.55 32.80 -24.12
CA LYS A 86 11.44 34.20 -23.71
C LYS A 86 11.09 34.34 -22.23
N LYS A 87 10.21 33.47 -21.71
CA LYS A 87 9.86 33.47 -20.28
C LYS A 87 11.03 33.05 -19.39
N TYR A 88 11.82 32.07 -19.80
CA TYR A 88 12.98 31.59 -19.06
C TYR A 88 14.03 32.69 -18.85
N ILE A 89 14.33 33.47 -19.88
CA ILE A 89 15.32 34.56 -19.79
C ILE A 89 14.84 35.72 -18.93
N LYS A 90 13.53 35.98 -18.95
CA LYS A 90 12.90 37.02 -18.11
C LYS A 90 12.68 36.58 -16.67
N ALA A 91 12.84 35.28 -16.37
CA ALA A 91 12.65 34.73 -15.04
C ALA A 91 13.83 35.11 -14.13
N SER A 92 13.57 35.13 -12.82
CA SER A 92 14.64 35.32 -11.82
C SER A 92 15.61 34.13 -11.80
N THR A 93 16.82 34.31 -11.27
CA THR A 93 17.81 33.22 -11.12
C THR A 93 17.24 32.02 -10.35
N VAL A 94 16.48 32.28 -9.29
CA VAL A 94 15.80 31.25 -8.48
C VAL A 94 14.77 30.47 -9.30
N GLU A 95 14.01 31.15 -10.14
CA GLU A 95 13.05 30.49 -11.03
C GLU A 95 13.74 29.71 -12.14
N GLN A 96 14.84 30.23 -12.68
CA GLN A 96 15.64 29.52 -13.67
C GLN A 96 16.22 28.22 -13.11
N GLU A 97 16.70 28.21 -11.86
CA GLU A 97 17.16 26.99 -11.19
C GLU A 97 16.03 25.98 -10.99
N ARG A 98 14.83 26.42 -10.59
CA ARG A 98 13.64 25.56 -10.50
C ARG A 98 13.25 24.98 -11.86
N ILE A 99 13.34 25.77 -12.93
CA ILE A 99 13.07 25.29 -14.29
C ILE A 99 14.14 24.29 -14.73
N ARG A 100 15.42 24.54 -14.44
CA ARG A 100 16.52 23.61 -14.74
C ARG A 100 16.34 22.27 -14.05
N SER A 101 15.97 22.27 -12.77
CA SER A 101 15.69 21.01 -12.05
C SER A 101 14.48 20.30 -12.64
N LEU A 102 13.44 21.05 -13.02
CA LEU A 102 12.25 20.48 -13.66
C LEU A 102 12.57 19.86 -15.02
N ILE A 103 13.42 20.50 -15.83
CA ILE A 103 13.90 19.98 -17.13
C ILE A 103 14.62 18.64 -16.90
N HIS A 104 15.53 18.59 -15.93
CA HIS A 104 16.27 17.37 -15.62
C HIS A 104 15.34 16.22 -15.21
N ILE A 105 14.36 16.47 -14.33
CA ILE A 105 13.41 15.44 -13.87
C ILE A 105 12.43 15.04 -14.99
N SER A 106 12.11 15.95 -15.91
CA SER A 106 11.11 15.73 -16.94
C SER A 106 11.54 14.80 -18.08
N ARG A 107 12.84 14.48 -18.19
CA ARG A 107 13.38 13.61 -19.24
C ARG A 107 12.68 12.25 -19.30
N ASP A 108 12.41 11.68 -18.12
CA ASP A 108 11.78 10.37 -17.98
C ASP A 108 10.30 10.46 -17.56
N PHE A 109 9.69 11.65 -17.69
CA PHE A 109 8.33 11.90 -17.23
C PHE A 109 7.30 11.07 -18.02
N THR A 110 6.37 10.45 -17.30
CA THR A 110 5.21 9.79 -17.91
C THR A 110 3.92 10.33 -17.26
N PRO A 111 2.98 10.92 -18.03
CA PRO A 111 1.79 11.59 -17.48
C PRO A 111 0.94 10.71 -16.56
N ASN A 112 0.91 9.40 -16.84
CA ASN A 112 0.10 8.43 -16.09
C ASN A 112 0.85 7.79 -14.92
N GLN A 113 2.14 8.11 -14.72
CA GLN A 113 2.98 7.51 -13.69
C GLN A 113 2.43 7.73 -12.28
N TYR A 114 1.85 8.92 -12.02
CA TYR A 114 1.21 9.20 -10.73
C TYR A 114 0.06 8.24 -10.43
N TRP A 115 -0.86 8.06 -11.39
CA TRP A 115 -2.00 7.16 -11.24
C TRP A 115 -1.59 5.70 -11.18
N PHE A 116 -0.58 5.33 -11.97
CA PHE A 116 0.03 4.01 -11.90
C PHE A 116 0.60 3.73 -10.50
N ASN A 117 1.40 4.64 -9.96
CA ASN A 117 1.96 4.49 -8.62
C ASN A 117 0.87 4.40 -7.54
N LEU A 118 -0.18 5.22 -7.65
CA LEU A 118 -1.30 5.22 -6.71
C LEU A 118 -2.09 3.90 -6.75
N PHE A 119 -2.32 3.37 -7.95
CA PHE A 119 -2.96 2.08 -8.15
C PHE A 119 -2.12 0.93 -7.57
N PHE A 120 -0.80 0.91 -7.86
CA PHE A 120 0.10 -0.11 -7.33
C PHE A 120 0.22 -0.03 -5.80
N LEU A 121 0.26 1.18 -5.24
CA LEU A 121 0.21 1.37 -3.79
C LEU A 121 -1.09 0.77 -3.22
N SER A 122 -2.24 1.06 -3.83
CA SER A 122 -3.52 0.49 -3.41
C SER A 122 -3.51 -1.04 -3.42
N VAL A 123 -3.07 -1.65 -4.53
CA VAL A 123 -2.99 -3.12 -4.66
C VAL A 123 -2.04 -3.71 -3.62
N MET A 124 -0.81 -3.19 -3.52
CA MET A 124 0.21 -3.69 -2.58
C MET A 124 -0.22 -3.56 -1.13
N SER A 125 -0.80 -2.42 -0.75
CA SER A 125 -1.32 -2.21 0.60
C SER A 125 -2.49 -3.15 0.90
N PHE A 126 -3.43 -3.32 -0.03
CA PHE A 126 -4.54 -4.24 0.13
C PHE A 126 -4.10 -5.69 0.31
N THR A 127 -3.22 -6.18 -0.57
CA THR A 127 -2.71 -7.55 -0.46
C THR A 127 -1.95 -7.76 0.83
N THR A 128 -1.21 -6.74 1.30
CA THR A 128 -0.47 -6.81 2.56
C THR A 128 -1.41 -6.90 3.76
N PHE A 129 -2.38 -5.99 3.88
CA PHE A 129 -3.33 -6.00 5.01
C PHE A 129 -4.21 -7.26 5.00
N TRP A 130 -4.66 -7.69 3.82
CA TRP A 130 -5.45 -8.90 3.70
C TRP A 130 -4.63 -10.13 4.10
N PHE A 131 -3.40 -10.27 3.60
CA PHE A 131 -2.55 -11.39 3.96
C PHE A 131 -2.26 -11.43 5.47
N ILE A 132 -1.98 -10.27 6.10
CA ILE A 132 -1.81 -10.18 7.56
C ILE A 132 -3.10 -10.60 8.28
N GLY A 133 -4.27 -10.18 7.81
CA GLY A 133 -5.56 -10.61 8.34
C GLY A 133 -5.72 -12.13 8.33
N LEU A 134 -5.43 -12.77 7.20
CA LEU A 134 -5.48 -14.24 7.06
C LEU A 134 -4.48 -14.95 7.98
N MET A 135 -3.28 -14.39 8.16
CA MET A 135 -2.27 -14.95 9.06
C MET A 135 -2.72 -14.89 10.53
N ILE A 136 -3.32 -13.77 10.94
CA ILE A 136 -3.89 -13.63 12.29
C ILE A 136 -5.02 -14.65 12.51
N GLU A 137 -5.91 -14.81 11.52
CA GLU A 137 -6.97 -15.84 11.55
C GLU A 137 -6.38 -17.24 11.76
N ALA A 138 -5.38 -17.62 10.96
CA ALA A 138 -4.73 -18.93 11.05
C ALA A 138 -4.07 -19.15 12.42
N CYS A 139 -3.38 -18.14 12.97
CA CYS A 139 -2.79 -18.21 14.30
C CYS A 139 -3.86 -18.43 15.39
N ILE A 140 -4.98 -17.71 15.33
CA ILE A 140 -6.09 -17.86 16.29
C ILE A 140 -6.65 -19.30 16.24
N VAL A 141 -6.89 -19.83 15.04
CA VAL A 141 -7.38 -21.20 14.86
C VAL A 141 -6.41 -22.23 15.45
N ILE A 142 -5.11 -22.08 15.19
CA ILE A 142 -4.08 -22.98 15.74
C ILE A 142 -4.05 -22.93 17.27
N MET A 143 -4.03 -21.73 17.87
CA MET A 143 -4.00 -21.57 19.33
C MET A 143 -5.24 -22.19 19.99
N ARG A 144 -6.41 -22.02 19.38
CA ARG A 144 -7.67 -22.58 19.89
C ARG A 144 -7.70 -24.09 19.80
N ARG A 145 -7.33 -24.67 18.65
CA ARG A 145 -7.24 -26.12 18.46
C ARG A 145 -6.28 -26.78 19.45
N ASN A 146 -5.16 -26.11 19.75
CA ASN A 146 -4.21 -26.59 20.74
C ASN A 146 -4.81 -26.55 22.17
N SER A 147 -5.55 -25.49 22.51
CA SER A 147 -6.28 -25.40 23.78
C SER A 147 -7.34 -26.50 23.93
N GLU A 148 -8.12 -26.76 22.89
CA GLU A 148 -9.14 -27.81 22.88
C GLU A 148 -8.55 -29.21 23.03
N ALA A 149 -7.42 -29.49 22.36
CA ALA A 149 -6.70 -30.75 22.50
C ALA A 149 -6.24 -30.99 23.95
N ARG A 150 -5.75 -29.94 24.62
CA ARG A 150 -5.37 -30.01 26.04
C ARG A 150 -6.57 -30.33 26.93
N ILE A 151 -7.68 -29.63 26.76
CA ILE A 151 -8.91 -29.85 27.56
C ILE A 151 -9.44 -31.28 27.38
N LYS A 152 -9.47 -31.79 26.14
CA LYS A 152 -9.91 -33.17 25.85
C LYS A 152 -9.00 -34.21 26.50
N ASN A 153 -7.68 -34.01 26.50
CA ASN A 153 -6.73 -34.91 27.15
C ASN A 153 -6.91 -34.92 28.67
N TYR A 154 -7.05 -33.76 29.31
CA TYR A 154 -7.32 -33.68 30.75
C TYR A 154 -8.62 -34.40 31.15
N LYS A 155 -9.68 -34.29 30.33
CA LYS A 155 -10.94 -34.99 30.60
C LYS A 155 -10.78 -36.51 30.50
N LYS A 156 -10.08 -37.00 29.47
CA LYS A 156 -9.78 -38.44 29.31
C LYS A 156 -8.96 -39.00 30.47
N GLU A 157 -7.93 -38.29 30.92
CA GLU A 157 -7.11 -38.70 32.08
C GLU A 157 -7.95 -38.79 33.35
N LYS A 158 -8.82 -37.80 33.59
CA LYS A 158 -9.72 -37.79 34.73
C LYS A 158 -10.75 -38.93 34.68
N ASP A 159 -11.33 -39.19 33.51
CA ASP A 159 -12.28 -40.30 33.31
C ASP A 159 -11.60 -41.66 33.51
N GLN A 160 -10.36 -41.82 33.03
CA GLN A 160 -9.57 -43.04 33.25
C GLN A 160 -9.24 -43.25 34.74
N ALA A 161 -8.86 -42.19 35.46
CA ALA A 161 -8.60 -42.24 36.89
C ALA A 161 -9.86 -42.58 37.72
N LEU A 162 -11.02 -42.06 37.32
CA LEU A 162 -12.30 -42.42 37.95
C LEU A 162 -12.66 -43.89 37.70
N VAL A 163 -12.41 -44.41 36.49
CA VAL A 163 -12.66 -45.82 36.15
C VAL A 163 -11.71 -46.76 36.90
N SER A 164 -10.43 -46.41 37.07
CA SER A 164 -9.48 -47.22 37.85
C SER A 164 -9.84 -47.24 39.33
N THR A 165 -10.16 -46.08 39.92
CA THR A 165 -10.58 -45.97 41.33
C THR A 165 -11.86 -46.77 41.59
N LYS A 166 -12.83 -46.70 40.66
CA LYS A 166 -14.08 -47.48 40.77
C LYS A 166 -13.82 -48.99 40.68
N LYS A 167 -12.91 -49.44 39.82
CA LYS A 167 -12.52 -50.86 39.73
C LYS A 167 -11.81 -51.38 40.98
N GLU A 168 -10.99 -50.57 41.64
CA GLU A 168 -10.36 -50.94 42.91
C GLU A 168 -11.37 -51.04 44.06
N SER A 169 -12.38 -50.16 44.08
CA SER A 169 -13.46 -50.21 45.07
C SER A 169 -14.34 -51.46 44.99
N TYR A 170 -14.47 -52.09 43.83
CA TYR A 170 -15.24 -53.34 43.67
C TYR A 170 -14.42 -54.61 43.95
N LYS A 171 -13.11 -54.48 44.18
CA LYS A 171 -12.20 -55.60 44.46
C LYS A 171 -11.94 -55.83 45.95
N LYS A 172 -12.55 -55.01 46.81
CA LYS A 172 -12.47 -55.05 48.27
C LYS A 172 -13.80 -55.51 48.83
#